data_AF-A0A2P5MH57-F1
#
_entry.id   AF-A0A2P5MH57-F1
#
_cell.length_a   1.000
_cell.length_b   1.000
_cell.length_c   1.000
_cell.angle_alpha   90.00
_cell.angle_beta   90.00
_cell.angle_gamma   90.00
#
_symmetry.space_group_name_H-M   'P 1'
#
loop_
_entity.id
_entity.type
_entity.pdbx_description
1 polymer ?
#
loop_
_entity_poly.entity_id
_entity_poly.type
_entity_poly.pdbx_seq_one_letter_code
_entity_poly.pdbx_strand_id
1 'polypeptide(L)' 'MKNGKALIREIIAKAQAMKLTALYLYTPDQQKLYAHFGWETLSSEEVHGETVDIMALPLT' A
#
# COMPACT_ATOMS: atom_id res chain seq x y z
N MET A 1 -9.57 -5.88 14.76
CA MET A 1 -9.74 -6.04 13.30
C MET A 1 -8.97 -7.26 12.79
N LYS A 2 -9.63 -8.42 12.58
CA LYS A 2 -8.99 -9.56 11.89
C LYS A 2 -9.06 -9.45 10.35
N ASN A 3 -9.80 -8.47 9.82
CA ASN A 3 -10.22 -8.46 8.41
C ASN A 3 -9.27 -7.70 7.46
N GLY A 4 -8.68 -6.58 7.89
CA GLY A 4 -7.87 -5.72 7.00
C GLY A 4 -6.63 -6.42 6.43
N LYS A 5 -5.88 -7.16 7.25
CA LYS A 5 -4.71 -7.92 6.81
C LYS A 5 -5.06 -9.05 5.84
N ALA A 6 -6.21 -9.69 6.00
CA ALA A 6 -6.66 -10.74 5.09
C ALA A 6 -7.02 -10.15 3.72
N LEU A 7 -7.72 -9.00 3.71
CA LEU A 7 -8.03 -8.28 2.48
C LEU A 7 -6.77 -7.83 1.74
N ILE A 8 -5.79 -7.25 2.44
CA ILE A 8 -4.53 -6.82 1.83
C ILE A 8 -3.83 -8.00 1.13
N ARG A 9 -3.74 -9.17 1.77
CA ARG A 9 -3.15 -10.37 1.15
C ARG A 9 -3.88 -10.81 -0.10
N GLU A 10 -5.21 -10.83 -0.06
CA GLU A 10 -6.03 -11.22 -1.21
C GLU A 10 -5.85 -10.25 -2.39
N ILE A 11 -5.76 -8.94 -2.12
CA ILE A 11 -5.50 -7.92 -3.14
C ILE A 11 -4.13 -8.15 -3.80
N ILE A 12 -3.08 -8.39 -3.01
CA ILE A 12 -1.73 -8.67 -3.53
C ILE A 12 -1.76 -9.92 -4.42
N ALA A 13 -2.35 -11.01 -3.92
CA ALA A 13 -2.41 -12.28 -4.64
C ALA A 13 -3.14 -12.12 -5.99
N LYS A 14 -4.26 -11.38 -6.01
CA LYS A 14 -4.98 -11.08 -7.25
C LYS A 14 -4.17 -10.22 -8.20
N ALA A 15 -3.50 -9.18 -7.70
CA ALA A 15 -2.67 -8.30 -8.52
C ALA A 15 -1.48 -9.05 -9.16
N GLN A 16 -0.86 -9.96 -8.42
CA GLN A 16 0.19 -10.86 -8.94
C GLN A 16 -0.36 -11.82 -10.00
N ALA A 17 -1.53 -12.42 -9.77
CA ALA A 17 -2.19 -13.29 -10.75
C ALA A 17 -2.54 -12.54 -12.06
N MET A 18 -2.88 -11.25 -11.95
CA MET A 18 -3.11 -10.35 -13.07
C MET A 18 -1.83 -9.84 -13.75
N LYS A 19 -0.64 -10.20 -13.23
CA LYS A 19 0.67 -9.74 -13.71
C LYS A 19 0.81 -8.21 -13.72
N LEU A 20 0.21 -7.55 -12.72
CA LEU A 20 0.46 -6.13 -12.49
C LEU A 20 1.90 -5.96 -11.98
N THR A 21 2.51 -4.83 -12.31
CA THR A 21 3.92 -4.56 -11.96
C THR A 21 4.08 -3.93 -10.58
N ALA A 22 3.05 -3.24 -10.08
CA ALA A 22 3.05 -2.61 -8.77
C ALA A 22 1.63 -2.28 -8.29
N LEU A 23 1.49 -2.08 -6.97
CA LEU A 23 0.32 -1.47 -6.34
C LEU A 23 0.72 -0.18 -5.64
N TYR A 24 -0.06 0.87 -5.84
CA TYR A 24 0.13 2.16 -5.20
C TYR A 24 -1.00 2.45 -4.22
N LEU A 25 -0.68 3.14 -3.14
CA LEU A 25 -1.66 3.66 -2.19
C LEU A 25 -1.20 5.01 -1.66
N TYR A 26 -2.15 5.81 -1.20
CA TYR A 26 -1.88 6.96 -0.36
C TYR A 26 -2.39 6.64 1.06
N THR A 27 -1.62 6.98 2.09
CA THR A 27 -2.04 6.79 3.48
C THR A 27 -1.51 7.91 4.37
N PRO A 28 -2.36 8.54 5.22
CA PRO A 28 -1.89 9.53 6.17
C PRO A 28 -1.16 8.89 7.37
N ASP A 29 -1.60 7.73 7.86
CA ASP A 29 -1.15 7.20 9.17
C ASP A 29 -0.91 5.67 9.23
N GLN A 30 -1.07 4.93 8.13
CA GLN A 30 -0.96 3.46 8.13
C GLN A 30 0.31 2.92 7.47
N GLN A 31 1.35 3.74 7.31
CA GLN A 31 2.62 3.35 6.68
C GLN A 31 3.19 2.07 7.28
N LYS A 32 3.17 1.96 8.62
CA LYS A 32 3.66 0.77 9.34
C LYS A 32 2.88 -0.49 9.01
N LEU A 33 1.58 -0.39 8.76
CA LEU A 33 0.75 -1.54 8.37
C LEU A 33 1.15 -2.02 6.97
N TYR A 34 1.29 -1.10 6.02
CA TYR A 34 1.61 -1.45 4.63
C TYR A 34 3.06 -1.88 4.46
N ALA A 35 4.00 -1.27 5.20
CA ALA A 35 5.39 -1.70 5.24
C ALA A 35 5.54 -3.17 5.68
N HIS A 36 4.67 -3.66 6.57
CA HIS A 36 4.65 -5.09 6.94
C HIS A 36 4.37 -6.04 5.75
N PHE A 37 3.75 -5.54 4.68
CA PHE A 37 3.48 -6.28 3.46
C PHE A 37 4.42 -5.94 2.31
N GLY A 38 5.48 -5.14 2.56
CA GLY A 38 6.49 -4.79 1.56
C GLY A 38 6.23 -3.52 0.78
N TRP A 39 5.24 -2.71 1.15
CA TRP A 39 5.13 -1.35 0.60
C TRP A 39 6.25 -0.46 1.13
N GLU A 40 6.77 0.40 0.26
CA GLU A 40 7.77 1.41 0.58
C GLU A 40 7.23 2.80 0.27
N THR A 41 7.60 3.80 1.05
CA THR A 41 7.23 5.21 0.80
C THR A 41 7.99 5.74 -0.41
N LEU A 42 7.26 6.27 -1.38
CA LEU A 42 7.81 6.95 -2.55
C LEU A 42 7.92 8.46 -2.33
N SER A 43 6.88 9.07 -1.77
CA SER A 43 6.81 10.51 -1.48
C SER A 43 5.89 10.77 -0.29
N SER A 44 6.13 11.92 0.37
CA SER A 44 5.20 12.53 1.33
C SER A 44 4.70 13.83 0.72
N GLU A 45 3.39 14.04 0.70
CA GLU A 45 2.74 15.18 0.05
C GLU A 45 1.74 15.85 0.98
N GLU A 46 1.55 17.16 0.82
CA GLU A 46 0.50 17.89 1.53
C GLU A 46 -0.75 17.95 0.66
N VAL A 47 -1.83 17.29 1.09
CA VAL A 47 -3.10 17.23 0.39
C VAL A 47 -4.18 17.75 1.33
N HIS A 48 -4.84 18.86 0.96
CA HIS A 48 -5.86 19.52 1.78
C HIS A 48 -5.44 19.84 3.22
N GLY A 49 -4.14 20.14 3.44
CA GLY A 49 -3.59 20.45 4.75
C GLY A 49 -3.24 19.23 5.60
N GLU A 50 -3.33 18.03 5.04
CA GLU A 50 -2.89 16.78 5.68
C GLU A 50 -1.65 16.23 4.95
N THR A 51 -0.66 15.76 5.72
CA THR A 51 0.49 15.05 5.15
C THR A 51 0.07 13.62 4.85
N VAL A 52 0.16 13.23 3.58
CA VAL A 52 -0.12 11.87 3.12
C VAL A 52 1.13 11.25 2.50
N ASP A 53 1.37 9.97 2.74
CA ASP A 53 2.43 9.24 2.08
C ASP A 53 1.88 8.45 0.89
N ILE A 54 2.51 8.63 -0.26
CA ILE A 54 2.34 7.73 -1.41
C ILE A 54 3.31 6.57 -1.22
N MET A 55 2.78 5.35 -1.20
CA MET A 55 3.56 4.13 -1.06
C MET A 55 3.37 3.22 -2.28
N ALA A 56 4.39 2.43 -2.60
CA ALA A 56 4.34 1.42 -3.64
C ALA A 56 4.78 0.04 -3.15
N LEU A 57 4.11 -0.99 -3.62
CA LEU A 57 4.56 -2.39 -3.56
C LEU A 57 4.88 -2.85 -4.98
N PRO A 58 6.16 -3.02 -5.33
CA PRO A 58 6.55 -3.74 -6.53
C PRO A 58 6.05 -5.19 -6.47
N LEU A 59 5.45 -5.67 -7.55
CA LEU A 59 4.96 -7.04 -7.70
C LEU A 59 5.86 -7.75 -8.71
N THR A 60 6.96 -8.34 -8.21
CA THR A 60 7.85 -9.22 -8.97
C THR A 60 7.32 -10.65 -9.04
#